data_AF-M4WYZ9-F1
#
_entry.id   AF-M4WYZ9-F1
#
_cell.length_a   1.000
_cell.length_b   1.000
_cell.length_c   1.000
_cell.angle_alpha   90.00
_cell.angle_beta   90.00
_cell.angle_gamma   90.00
#
_symmetry.space_group_name_H-M   'P 1'
#
loop_
_entity.id
_entity.type
_entity.pdbx_description
1 polymer ?
#
loop_
_entity_poly.entity_id
_entity_poly.type
_entity_poly.pdbx_seq_one_letter_code
_entity_poly.pdbx_strand_id
1 'polypeptide(L)' 'MDLHLPRDLVHQLQPDKPVPELEEKPILPPMFAEKTGQSPFEVGARLIQRERNERETDDDSWHSDIRGAELQFQFRN' A
#
# COMPACT_ATOMS: atom_id res chain seq x y z
N MET A 1 -27.75 32.63 -21.76
CA MET A 1 -26.32 32.97 -21.70
C MET A 1 -25.59 31.73 -22.20
N ASP A 2 -24.91 31.82 -23.34
CA ASP A 2 -24.24 30.66 -23.93
C ASP A 2 -22.82 30.54 -23.39
N LEU A 3 -22.47 29.36 -22.86
CA LEU A 3 -21.20 29.08 -22.19
C LEU A 3 -20.23 28.30 -23.09
N HIS A 4 -20.33 28.49 -24.39
CA HIS A 4 -19.47 27.76 -25.34
C HIS A 4 -18.10 28.41 -25.44
N LEU A 5 -17.06 27.59 -25.35
CA LEU A 5 -15.68 28.02 -25.53
C LEU A 5 -15.43 28.37 -27.01
N PRO A 6 -14.96 29.59 -27.33
CA PRO A 6 -14.59 30.00 -28.68
C PRO A 6 -13.54 29.06 -29.30
N ARG A 7 -13.73 28.69 -30.56
CA ARG A 7 -12.85 27.74 -31.27
C ARG A 7 -11.39 28.20 -31.30
N ASP A 8 -11.15 29.50 -31.31
CA ASP A 8 -9.80 30.07 -31.33
C ASP A 8 -9.02 29.82 -30.04
N LEU A 9 -9.73 29.63 -28.90
CA LEU A 9 -9.13 29.30 -27.61
C LEU A 9 -8.85 27.79 -27.47
N VAL A 10 -9.53 26.94 -28.24
CA VAL A 10 -9.31 25.48 -28.23
C VAL A 10 -7.93 25.12 -28.80
N HIS A 11 -7.46 25.87 -29.81
CA HIS A 11 -6.17 25.62 -30.44
C HIS A 11 -4.98 25.97 -29.53
N GLN A 12 -5.20 26.83 -28.53
CA GLN A 12 -4.20 27.26 -27.55
C GLN A 12 -4.10 26.31 -26.34
N LEU A 13 -4.98 25.31 -26.25
CA LEU A 13 -4.99 24.30 -25.18
C LEU A 13 -4.11 23.08 -25.51
N GLN A 14 -3.35 23.12 -26.60
CA GLN A 14 -2.39 22.07 -26.88
C GLN A 14 -1.21 22.20 -25.92
N PRO A 15 -0.81 21.12 -25.23
CA PRO A 15 0.33 21.18 -24.34
C PRO A 15 1.60 21.51 -25.16
N ASP A 16 2.20 22.67 -24.90
CA ASP A 16 3.41 23.17 -25.58
C ASP A 16 4.63 22.24 -25.43
N LYS A 17 4.57 21.28 -24.50
CA LYS A 17 5.64 20.33 -24.22
C LYS A 17 5.08 18.91 -24.16
N PRO A 18 5.76 17.92 -24.77
CA PRO A 18 5.45 16.53 -24.51
C PRO A 18 5.54 16.29 -23.01
N VAL A 19 4.47 15.75 -22.43
CA VAL A 19 4.45 15.34 -21.02
C VAL A 19 5.57 14.31 -20.88
N PRO A 20 6.57 14.53 -20.00
CA PRO A 20 7.61 13.55 -19.80
C PRO A 20 6.93 12.26 -19.36
N GLU A 21 7.18 11.17 -20.08
CA GLU A 21 6.77 9.85 -19.69
C GLU A 21 7.46 9.56 -18.35
N LEU A 22 6.70 9.71 -17.27
CA LEU A 22 7.16 9.42 -15.93
C LEU A 22 7.48 7.93 -15.92
N GLU A 23 8.75 7.57 -15.75
CA GLU A 23 9.11 6.19 -15.46
C GLU A 23 8.26 5.75 -14.26
N GLU A 24 7.38 4.76 -14.46
CA GLU A 24 6.55 4.18 -13.41
C GLU A 24 7.44 3.40 -12.44
N LYS A 25 8.16 4.13 -11.60
CA LYS A 25 8.88 3.53 -10.48
C LYS A 25 7.85 3.22 -9.40
N PRO A 26 7.75 1.95 -8.96
CA PRO A 26 6.81 1.60 -7.91
C PRO A 26 7.12 2.40 -6.64
N ILE A 27 6.09 3.04 -6.09
CA ILE A 27 6.15 3.83 -4.86
C ILE A 27 6.53 3.00 -3.63
N LEU A 28 6.35 1.68 -3.73
CA LEU A 28 6.63 0.75 -2.66
C LEU A 28 7.88 -0.06 -3.00
N PRO A 29 8.82 -0.20 -2.05
CA PRO A 29 9.85 -1.22 -2.15
C PRO A 29 9.21 -2.60 -2.33
N PRO A 30 9.87 -3.53 -3.06
CA PRO A 30 9.40 -4.90 -3.15
C PRO A 30 9.29 -5.49 -1.74
N MET A 31 8.08 -5.95 -1.37
CA MET A 31 7.82 -6.48 -0.03
C MET A 31 8.58 -7.80 0.25
N PHE A 32 9.03 -8.50 -0.80
CA PHE A 32 9.71 -9.78 -0.69
C PHE A 32 10.85 -9.85 -1.70
N ALA A 33 11.98 -10.41 -1.28
CA ALA A 33 13.04 -10.81 -2.18
C ALA A 33 12.66 -12.10 -2.92
N GLU A 34 13.27 -12.32 -4.09
CA GLU A 34 13.17 -13.62 -4.77
C GLU A 34 13.69 -14.73 -3.85
N LYS A 35 12.89 -15.78 -3.67
CA LYS A 35 13.27 -16.92 -2.83
C LYS A 35 14.41 -17.69 -3.51
N THR A 36 15.63 -17.55 -2.98
CA THR A 36 16.77 -18.38 -3.39
C THR A 36 16.65 -19.78 -2.81
N GLY A 37 16.29 -20.76 -3.64
CA GLY A 37 16.25 -22.18 -3.28
C GLY A 37 15.07 -22.61 -2.41
N GLN A 38 15.09 -23.86 -1.95
CA GLN A 38 14.13 -24.36 -0.98
C GLN A 38 14.49 -23.85 0.43
N SER A 39 13.58 -23.09 1.04
CA SER A 39 13.73 -22.63 2.43
C SER A 39 13.73 -23.83 3.38
N PRO A 40 14.63 -23.88 4.39
CA PRO A 40 14.68 -24.98 5.37
C PRO A 40 13.50 -24.98 6.34
N PHE A 41 12.72 -23.90 6.35
CA PHE A 41 11.51 -23.78 7.15
C PHE A 41 10.42 -23.00 6.40
N GLU A 42 9.18 -23.24 6.78
CA GLU A 42 8.04 -22.38 6.48
C GLU A 42 7.80 -21.44 7.65
N VAL A 43 7.41 -20.20 7.37
CA VAL A 43 7.09 -19.21 8.39
C VAL A 43 5.66 -18.69 8.21
N GLY A 44 4.84 -18.80 9.25
CA GLY A 44 3.52 -18.19 9.36
C GLY A 44 3.57 -16.98 10.29
N ALA A 45 2.65 -16.03 10.11
CA ALA A 45 2.51 -14.86 10.97
C ALA A 45 1.06 -14.65 11.38
N ARG A 46 0.81 -14.25 12.63
CA ARG A 46 -0.52 -13.88 13.13
C ARG A 46 -0.45 -12.69 14.09
N LEU A 47 -1.43 -11.81 14.01
CA LEU A 47 -1.61 -10.70 14.95
C LEU A 47 -2.25 -11.20 16.24
N ILE A 48 -1.71 -10.74 17.37
CA ILE A 48 -2.27 -10.94 18.71
C ILE A 48 -3.14 -9.71 18.99
N GLN A 49 -4.45 -9.94 19.13
CA GLN A 49 -5.42 -8.88 19.38
C GLN A 49 -5.57 -8.61 20.88
N ARG A 50 -5.89 -7.37 21.23
CA ARG A 50 -6.24 -6.98 22.60
C ARG A 50 -7.63 -7.54 22.93
N GLU A 51 -7.84 -8.00 24.17
CA GLU A 51 -9.16 -8.36 24.65
C GLU A 51 -9.91 -7.06 25.02
N ARG A 52 -11.06 -6.78 24.38
CA ARG A 52 -11.82 -5.51 24.48
C ARG A 52 -12.42 -5.23 25.89
N ASN A 53 -12.05 -6.01 26.90
CA ASN A 53 -12.60 -5.96 28.26
C ASN A 53 -11.87 -4.95 29.16
N GLU A 54 -10.69 -4.48 28.74
CA GLU A 54 -9.98 -3.37 29.36
C GLU A 54 -10.53 -2.07 28.78
N ARG A 55 -11.35 -1.37 29.59
CA ARG A 55 -12.03 -0.14 29.21
C ARG A 55 -11.05 0.90 28.65
N GLU A 56 -11.01 1.08 27.33
CA GLU A 56 -10.46 2.29 26.72
C GLU A 56 -11.40 2.80 25.63
N THR A 57 -12.03 3.91 25.99
CA THR A 57 -12.56 4.95 25.12
C THR A 57 -11.40 5.48 24.27
N ASP A 58 -11.66 5.77 22.99
CA ASP A 58 -10.74 6.41 22.02
C ASP A 58 -9.83 5.46 21.21
N ASP A 59 -10.21 5.21 19.94
CA ASP A 59 -9.59 5.79 18.73
C ASP A 59 -9.82 4.84 17.52
N ASP A 60 -10.39 5.34 16.42
CA ASP A 60 -10.82 4.59 15.21
C ASP A 60 -9.63 4.09 14.35
N SER A 61 -8.59 3.54 14.98
CA SER A 61 -7.37 3.07 14.33
C SER A 61 -7.20 1.56 14.49
N TRP A 62 -7.06 0.85 13.37
CA TRP A 62 -6.83 -0.60 13.34
C TRP A 62 -5.58 -1.06 14.11
N HIS A 63 -4.63 -0.15 14.35
CA HIS A 63 -3.45 -0.42 15.14
C HIS A 63 -3.75 -0.54 16.64
N SER A 64 -4.78 0.13 17.14
CA SER A 64 -5.12 0.18 18.56
C SER A 64 -5.59 -1.17 19.10
N ASP A 65 -6.23 -1.97 18.25
CA ASP A 65 -6.70 -3.33 18.57
C ASP A 65 -5.57 -4.38 18.59
N ILE A 66 -4.37 -4.04 18.12
CA ILE A 66 -3.24 -4.97 18.00
C ILE A 66 -2.37 -4.90 19.26
N ARG A 67 -2.31 -6.01 20.01
CA ARG A 67 -1.44 -6.18 21.19
C ARG A 67 -0.03 -6.64 20.81
N GLY A 68 0.12 -7.33 19.68
CA GLY A 68 1.42 -7.82 19.20
C GLY A 68 1.31 -8.67 17.94
N ALA A 69 2.41 -9.31 17.58
CA ALA A 69 2.49 -10.23 16.46
C ALA A 69 3.35 -11.44 16.84
N GLU A 70 2.98 -12.61 16.33
CA GLU A 70 3.71 -13.86 16.52
C GLU A 70 4.17 -14.41 15.16
N LEU A 71 5.37 -15.00 15.14
CA LEU A 71 5.91 -15.74 14.01
C LEU A 71 6.01 -17.22 14.38
N GLN A 72 5.52 -18.09 13.50
CA GLN A 72 5.55 -19.54 13.67
C GLN A 72 6.47 -20.16 12.63
N PHE A 73 7.45 -20.92 13.08
CA PHE A 73 8.44 -21.57 12.21
C PHE A 73 8.21 -23.07 12.17
N GLN A 74 8.05 -23.63 10.97
CA GLN A 74 7.96 -25.07 10.74
C GLN A 74 9.16 -25.53 9.92
N PHE A 75 10.06 -26.28 10.55
CA PHE A 75 11.24 -26.82 9.88
C PHE A 75 10.86 -28.03 9.02
N ARG A 76 11.29 -28.02 7.76
CA ARG A 76 11.15 -29.16 6.86
C ARG A 76 12.32 -30.10 7.12
N ASN A 77 12.02 -31.33 7.50
CA ASN A 77 13.01 -32.36 7.84
C ASN A 77 13.46 -33.15 6.60
#